data_AF-A0A2E6TWX2-F1
#
_entry.id   AF-A0A2E6TWX2-F1
#
_cell.length_a   1.000
_cell.length_b   1.000
_cell.length_c   1.000
_cell.angle_alpha   90.00
_cell.angle_beta   90.00
_cell.angle_gamma   90.00
#
_symmetry.space_group_name_H-M   'P 1'
#
loop_
_entity.id
_entity.type
_entity.pdbx_description
1 polymer ?
#
loop_
_entity_poly.entity_id
_entity_poly.type
_entity_poly.pdbx_seq_one_letter_code
_entity_poly.pdbx_strand_id
1 'polypeptide(L)'
;MTLLMASIGYFWVETAHSGLIVDNVSIMFFVSQSLLTFAQYCGEYRPVSDVTYPRSPREQMAGWCWLPRFVDKIRLNAAGKLHPDYQPNFCHKGFDLAWLEAAGLEGDAFVRMVEATVTDGEVCDWVSRNARASDADKEAFREKMEFYGRDESNAELRALLQKRKENAGLGDRDDIQCFVDYIEADEGRS
;
A
#
# COMPACT_ATOMS: atom_id res chain seq x y z
N MET A 1 32.27 -38.70 9.44
CA MET A 1 30.98 -38.33 10.08
C MET A 1 30.85 -36.82 9.89
N THR A 2 29.94 -36.29 9.09
CA THR A 2 28.53 -36.67 8.87
C THR A 2 28.10 -36.20 7.46
N LEU A 3 27.33 -37.04 6.76
CA LEU A 3 26.67 -36.77 5.48
C LEU A 3 25.46 -35.83 5.67
N LEU A 4 25.16 -35.00 4.67
CA LEU A 4 23.79 -34.73 4.18
C LEU A 4 23.88 -34.19 2.73
N MET A 5 23.85 -35.09 1.75
CA MET A 5 22.71 -35.37 0.84
C MET A 5 22.37 -34.22 -0.11
N ALA A 6 23.05 -34.22 -1.26
CA ALA A 6 22.55 -33.63 -2.49
C ALA A 6 21.54 -34.61 -3.13
N SER A 7 20.27 -34.22 -3.22
CA SER A 7 19.26 -34.92 -4.01
C SER A 7 19.02 -34.14 -5.30
N ILE A 8 19.94 -34.28 -6.24
CA ILE A 8 19.66 -33.98 -7.65
C ILE A 8 19.06 -35.27 -8.20
N GLY A 9 17.76 -35.23 -8.52
CA GLY A 9 17.06 -36.36 -9.11
C GLY A 9 17.74 -36.79 -10.40
N TYR A 10 18.30 -38.01 -10.38
CA TYR A 10 18.73 -38.69 -11.58
C TYR A 10 17.48 -39.06 -12.40
N PHE A 11 17.24 -38.33 -13.49
CA PHE A 11 16.28 -38.71 -14.50
C PHE A 11 16.89 -39.86 -15.32
N TRP A 12 16.38 -41.07 -15.10
CA TRP A 12 16.79 -42.27 -15.81
C TRP A 12 16.20 -42.20 -17.24
N VAL A 13 17.05 -41.99 -18.26
CA VAL A 13 16.65 -42.16 -19.66
C VAL A 13 17.19 -43.50 -20.13
N GLU A 14 16.27 -44.45 -20.26
CA GLU A 14 16.49 -45.76 -20.85
C GLU A 14 16.72 -45.59 -22.37
N THR A 15 17.96 -45.75 -22.82
CA THR A 15 18.30 -45.69 -24.25
C THR A 15 17.91 -47.00 -24.94
N ALA A 16 16.82 -46.97 -25.72
CA ALA A 16 16.57 -47.96 -26.75
C ALA A 16 17.50 -47.70 -27.97
N HIS A 17 18.14 -48.76 -28.43
CA HIS A 17 19.10 -48.77 -29.54
C HIS A 17 18.50 -48.34 -30.88
N SER A 18 18.97 -47.20 -31.43
CA SER A 18 19.04 -46.96 -32.88
C SER A 18 19.91 -45.75 -33.23
N GLY A 19 21.21 -45.98 -33.45
CA GLY A 19 21.94 -45.53 -34.65
C GLY A 19 22.01 -44.05 -35.05
N LEU A 20 21.97 -43.06 -34.16
CA LEU A 20 22.31 -41.67 -34.51
C LEU A 20 23.32 -41.10 -33.50
N ILE A 21 24.53 -40.80 -33.98
CA ILE A 21 25.53 -40.01 -33.25
C ILE A 21 24.96 -38.60 -33.15
N VAL A 22 24.39 -38.25 -32.00
CA VAL A 22 24.07 -36.86 -31.65
C VAL A 22 25.26 -36.29 -30.89
N ASP A 23 26.01 -35.47 -31.60
CA ASP A 23 27.13 -34.67 -31.13
C ASP A 23 26.68 -33.66 -30.05
N ASN A 24 27.57 -33.40 -29.08
CA ASN A 24 27.31 -32.59 -27.87
C ASN A 24 26.73 -31.19 -28.16
N VAL A 25 26.89 -30.68 -29.38
CA VAL A 25 26.33 -29.40 -29.84
C VAL A 25 24.81 -29.46 -29.99
N SER A 26 24.25 -30.59 -30.45
CA SER A 26 22.81 -30.79 -30.62
C SER A 26 22.07 -30.94 -29.28
N ILE A 27 22.72 -31.53 -28.28
CA ILE A 27 22.16 -31.67 -26.92
C ILE A 27 22.08 -30.30 -26.23
N MET A 28 23.09 -29.44 -26.39
CA MET A 28 23.06 -28.06 -25.86
C MET A 28 21.92 -27.23 -26.47
N PHE A 29 21.60 -27.43 -27.75
CA PHE A 29 20.54 -26.68 -28.42
C PHE A 29 19.14 -27.04 -27.89
N PHE A 30 18.91 -28.30 -27.56
CA PHE A 30 17.62 -28.76 -27.02
C PHE A 30 17.37 -28.28 -25.58
N VAL A 31 18.41 -28.27 -24.74
CA VAL A 31 18.32 -27.73 -23.37
C VAL A 31 18.15 -26.20 -23.38
N SER A 32 18.75 -25.52 -24.37
CA SER A 32 18.58 -24.07 -24.54
C SER A 32 17.15 -23.68 -24.91
N GLN A 33 16.47 -24.43 -25.80
CA GLN A 33 15.10 -24.10 -26.19
C GLN A 33 14.07 -24.45 -25.09
N SER A 34 14.30 -25.48 -24.28
CA SER A 34 13.38 -25.81 -23.17
C SER A 34 13.43 -24.79 -22.03
N LEU A 35 14.61 -24.24 -21.71
CA LEU A 35 14.79 -23.19 -20.71
C LEU A 35 14.16 -21.85 -21.15
N LEU A 36 14.26 -21.51 -22.43
CA LEU A 36 13.59 -20.33 -23.00
C LEU A 36 12.06 -20.45 -22.92
N THR A 37 11.52 -21.66 -23.09
CA THR A 37 10.07 -21.90 -23.01
C THR A 37 9.57 -21.87 -21.56
N PHE A 38 10.37 -22.33 -20.59
CA PHE A 38 10.02 -22.30 -19.17
C PHE A 38 10.03 -20.86 -18.61
N ALA A 39 11.02 -20.05 -19.02
CA ALA A 39 11.08 -18.62 -18.68
C ALA A 39 9.90 -17.83 -19.28
N GLN A 40 9.34 -18.30 -20.40
CA GLN A 40 8.18 -17.69 -21.05
C GLN A 40 6.83 -18.11 -20.43
N TYR A 41 6.78 -19.23 -19.70
CA TYR A 41 5.57 -19.72 -19.00
C TYR A 41 5.49 -19.27 -17.53
N CYS A 42 6.63 -18.97 -16.91
CA CYS A 42 6.68 -18.21 -15.67
C CYS A 42 6.39 -16.73 -16.00
N GLY A 43 5.10 -16.41 -16.18
CA GLY A 43 4.64 -15.04 -16.32
C GLY A 43 5.29 -14.14 -15.26
N GLU A 44 5.59 -12.89 -15.66
CA GLU A 44 6.18 -11.85 -14.81
C GLU A 44 5.71 -11.99 -13.36
N TYR A 45 6.55 -12.57 -12.50
CA TYR A 45 6.35 -12.46 -11.06
C TYR A 45 6.66 -11.02 -10.72
N ARG A 46 5.65 -10.15 -10.86
CA ARG A 46 5.68 -8.83 -10.25
C ARG A 46 5.71 -9.11 -8.75
N PRO A 47 6.79 -8.79 -8.04
CA PRO A 47 6.75 -8.84 -6.59
C PRO A 47 5.57 -7.94 -6.20
N VAL A 48 4.54 -8.52 -5.61
CA VAL A 48 3.55 -7.73 -4.87
C VAL A 48 4.40 -7.00 -3.87
N SER A 49 4.51 -5.68 -4.03
CA SER A 49 5.30 -4.89 -3.11
C SER A 49 4.75 -5.16 -1.71
N ASP A 50 5.60 -5.54 -0.76
CA ASP A 50 5.25 -5.83 0.65
C ASP A 50 4.83 -4.53 1.39
N VAL A 51 4.18 -3.60 0.69
CA VAL A 51 3.73 -2.32 1.23
C VAL A 51 2.57 -2.61 2.16
N THR A 52 2.82 -2.39 3.45
CA THR A 52 1.76 -2.42 4.46
C THR A 52 0.99 -1.11 4.37
N TYR A 53 -0.22 -1.17 3.83
CA TYR A 53 -1.09 -0.01 3.77
C TYR A 53 -1.73 0.27 5.13
N PRO A 54 -1.78 1.54 5.56
CA PRO A 54 -2.63 1.96 6.66
C PRO A 54 -4.10 1.61 6.39
N ARG A 55 -4.92 1.59 7.43
CA ARG A 55 -6.37 1.42 7.31
C ARG A 55 -7.03 2.43 6.38
N SER A 56 -8.27 2.10 6.00
CA SER A 56 -9.10 2.92 5.11
C SER A 56 -9.21 4.36 5.63
N PRO A 57 -9.12 5.37 4.74
CA PRO A 57 -9.46 6.76 5.06
C PRO A 57 -10.83 6.94 5.73
N ARG A 58 -11.81 6.09 5.38
CA ARG A 58 -13.20 6.18 5.81
C ARG A 58 -13.48 5.42 7.10
N GLU A 59 -12.55 4.57 7.53
CA GLU A 59 -12.65 3.90 8.81
C GLU A 59 -12.67 4.93 9.94
N GLN A 60 -13.46 4.65 10.98
CA GLN A 60 -13.70 5.59 12.06
C GLN A 60 -13.25 5.05 13.41
N MET A 61 -12.69 5.94 14.22
CA MET A 61 -12.37 5.70 15.62
C MET A 61 -12.69 6.95 16.43
N ALA A 62 -13.29 6.82 17.62
CA ALA A 62 -13.74 7.95 18.44
C ALA A 62 -14.59 9.01 17.69
N GLY A 63 -15.36 8.57 16.68
CA GLY A 63 -16.18 9.44 15.82
C GLY A 63 -15.39 10.21 14.74
N TRP A 64 -14.09 9.96 14.60
CA TRP A 64 -13.25 10.56 13.58
C TRP A 64 -12.98 9.59 12.44
N CYS A 65 -13.31 9.98 11.22
CA CYS A 65 -12.67 9.40 10.03
C CYS A 65 -11.19 9.80 9.99
N TRP A 66 -10.38 9.10 9.20
CA TRP A 66 -8.92 9.28 9.10
C TRP A 66 -8.10 8.93 10.36
N LEU A 67 -8.66 8.98 11.57
CA LEU A 67 -7.94 8.68 12.81
C LEU A 67 -7.31 7.27 12.83
N PRO A 68 -8.03 6.17 12.49
CA PRO A 68 -7.43 4.83 12.39
C PRO A 68 -6.19 4.80 11.49
N ARG A 69 -6.33 5.42 10.32
CA ARG A 69 -5.29 5.52 9.31
C ARG A 69 -4.08 6.32 9.80
N PHE A 70 -4.32 7.43 10.48
CA PHE A 70 -3.24 8.26 11.01
C PHE A 70 -2.44 7.54 12.11
N VAL A 71 -3.14 6.80 12.99
CA VAL A 71 -2.51 5.95 14.00
C VAL A 71 -1.62 4.88 13.36
N ASP A 72 -2.10 4.21 12.32
CA ASP A 72 -1.30 3.20 11.61
C ASP A 72 -0.08 3.82 10.97
N LYS A 73 -0.21 5.01 10.35
CA LYS A 73 0.93 5.74 9.77
C LYS A 73 1.98 6.03 10.82
N ILE A 74 1.59 6.47 12.02
CA ILE A 74 2.51 6.74 13.13
C ILE A 74 3.21 5.45 13.58
N ARG A 75 2.45 4.37 13.80
CA ARG A 75 3.01 3.07 14.23
C ARG A 75 3.95 2.47 13.17
N LEU A 76 3.60 2.57 11.90
CA LEU A 76 4.45 2.14 10.79
C LEU A 76 5.72 2.99 10.69
N ASN A 77 5.62 4.30 10.93
CA ASN A 77 6.77 5.20 10.94
C ASN A 77 7.74 4.85 12.08
N ALA A 78 7.21 4.66 13.29
CA ALA A 78 8.00 4.24 14.45
C ALA A 78 8.69 2.88 14.23
N ALA A 79 8.07 1.99 13.46
CA ALA A 79 8.63 0.70 13.09
C ALA A 79 9.60 0.74 11.89
N GLY A 80 9.82 1.91 11.26
CA GLY A 80 10.63 2.05 10.05
C GLY A 80 10.03 1.37 8.80
N LYS A 81 8.71 1.13 8.80
CA LYS A 81 7.97 0.42 7.74
C LYS A 81 7.03 1.33 6.95
N LEU A 82 6.93 2.61 7.30
CA LEU A 82 6.10 3.54 6.55
C LEU A 82 6.70 3.78 5.15
N HIS A 83 5.89 3.54 4.13
CA HIS A 83 6.32 3.73 2.74
C HIS A 83 6.82 5.17 2.50
N PRO A 84 7.91 5.38 1.73
CA PRO A 84 8.48 6.71 1.48
C PRO A 84 7.48 7.73 0.95
N ASP A 85 6.48 7.31 0.17
CA ASP A 85 5.47 8.20 -0.40
C ASP A 85 4.59 8.91 0.65
N TYR A 86 4.48 8.35 1.86
CA TYR A 86 3.72 8.98 2.95
C TYR A 86 4.54 10.04 3.70
N GLN A 87 5.88 9.94 3.72
CA GLN A 87 6.72 10.79 4.56
C GLN A 87 6.62 12.30 4.26
N PRO A 88 6.53 12.77 2.99
CA PRO A 88 6.43 14.19 2.69
C PRO A 88 5.17 14.88 3.27
N ASN A 89 4.13 14.10 3.54
CA ASN A 89 2.84 14.60 4.04
C ASN A 89 2.60 14.29 5.52
N PHE A 90 3.38 13.39 6.10
CA PHE A 90 3.20 12.90 7.46
C PHE A 90 3.18 14.06 8.47
N CYS A 91 2.09 14.19 9.22
CA CYS A 91 1.83 15.22 10.24
C CYS A 91 1.80 16.69 9.79
N HIS A 92 2.35 17.05 8.63
CA HIS A 92 2.58 18.46 8.25
C HIS A 92 1.76 18.92 7.04
N LYS A 93 1.13 18.00 6.28
CA LYS A 93 0.33 18.35 5.10
C LYS A 93 -0.86 17.42 4.91
N GLY A 94 -1.77 17.81 4.03
CA GLY A 94 -2.91 16.99 3.61
C GLY A 94 -3.86 16.68 4.76
N PHE A 95 -4.43 15.48 4.75
CA PHE A 95 -5.44 15.08 5.72
C PHE A 95 -4.91 14.88 7.14
N ASP A 96 -3.62 14.59 7.34
CA ASP A 96 -3.04 14.49 8.69
C ASP A 96 -3.07 15.85 9.40
N LEU A 97 -2.60 16.90 8.73
CA LEU A 97 -2.65 18.26 9.27
C LEU A 97 -4.09 18.73 9.43
N ALA A 98 -4.94 18.50 8.43
CA ALA A 98 -6.34 18.89 8.51
C ALA A 98 -7.08 18.19 9.68
N TRP A 99 -6.72 16.95 10.00
CA TRP A 99 -7.27 16.23 11.14
C TRP A 99 -6.79 16.83 12.47
N LEU A 100 -5.50 17.13 12.59
CA LEU A 100 -4.92 17.77 13.78
C LEU A 100 -5.55 19.14 14.05
N GLU A 101 -5.71 19.96 13.01
CA GLU A 101 -6.37 21.26 13.07
C GLU A 101 -7.83 21.13 13.51
N ALA A 102 -8.59 20.20 12.90
CA ALA A 102 -9.98 19.97 13.25
C ALA A 102 -10.15 19.44 14.69
N ALA A 103 -9.24 18.59 15.15
CA ALA A 103 -9.23 18.06 16.51
C ALA A 103 -8.73 19.07 17.55
N GLY A 104 -8.05 20.14 17.13
CA GLY A 104 -7.38 21.11 18.01
C GLY A 104 -6.21 20.51 18.77
N LEU A 105 -5.43 19.64 18.11
CA LEU A 105 -4.31 18.89 18.70
C LEU A 105 -2.97 19.26 18.06
N GLU A 106 -1.92 19.26 18.87
CA GLU A 106 -0.55 19.43 18.39
C GLU A 106 0.02 18.12 17.86
N GLY A 107 0.59 18.15 16.64
CA GLY A 107 1.08 16.96 15.94
C GLY A 107 2.10 16.15 16.74
N ASP A 108 3.15 16.79 17.24
CA ASP A 108 4.20 16.12 18.01
C ASP A 108 3.68 15.49 19.31
N ALA A 109 2.70 16.13 19.95
CA ALA A 109 2.09 15.59 21.16
C ALA A 109 1.23 14.36 20.85
N PHE A 110 0.49 14.41 19.74
CA PHE A 110 -0.30 13.27 19.27
C PHE A 110 0.59 12.09 18.87
N VAL A 111 1.67 12.32 18.10
CA VAL A 111 2.63 11.28 17.70
C VAL A 111 3.21 10.58 18.93
N ARG A 112 3.76 11.34 19.89
CA ARG A 112 4.33 10.78 21.12
C ARG A 112 3.31 9.96 21.91
N MET A 113 2.06 10.41 21.96
CA MET A 113 1.00 9.67 22.63
C MET A 113 0.70 8.35 21.92
N VAL A 114 0.54 8.36 20.60
CA VAL A 114 0.29 7.14 19.83
C VAL A 114 1.44 6.13 20.01
N GLU A 115 2.69 6.58 19.95
CA GLU A 115 3.87 5.74 20.18
C GLU A 115 3.94 5.14 21.60
N ALA A 116 3.34 5.81 22.58
CA ALA A 116 3.29 5.35 23.97
C ALA A 116 2.10 4.43 24.26
N THR A 117 1.16 4.26 23.33
CA THR A 117 -0.03 3.40 23.48
C THR A 117 0.09 2.13 22.67
N VAL A 118 -0.55 1.06 23.16
CA VAL A 118 -0.55 -0.24 22.48
C VAL A 118 -1.83 -0.45 21.69
N THR A 119 -2.96 0.04 22.22
CA THR A 119 -4.28 -0.27 21.70
C THR A 119 -4.99 0.94 21.12
N ASP A 120 -5.90 0.68 20.18
CA ASP A 120 -6.80 1.69 19.62
C ASP A 120 -7.77 2.24 20.67
N GLY A 121 -8.12 1.44 21.69
CA GLY A 121 -8.93 1.89 22.82
C GLY A 121 -8.25 3.00 23.63
N GLU A 122 -6.95 2.86 23.91
CA GLU A 122 -6.18 3.90 24.60
C GLU A 122 -6.11 5.21 23.78
N VAL A 123 -5.97 5.09 22.46
CA VAL A 123 -6.00 6.25 21.57
C VAL A 123 -7.38 6.91 21.55
N CYS A 124 -8.46 6.12 21.44
CA CYS A 124 -9.84 6.64 21.52
C CYS A 124 -10.06 7.47 22.78
N ASP A 125 -9.65 6.89 23.90
CA ASP A 125 -9.78 7.44 25.23
C ASP A 125 -9.02 8.75 25.38
N TRP A 126 -7.79 8.80 24.86
CA TRP A 126 -6.98 10.01 24.89
C TRP A 126 -7.57 11.11 24.00
N VAL A 127 -7.95 10.77 22.76
CA VAL A 127 -8.54 11.72 21.81
C VAL A 127 -9.82 12.31 22.39
N SER A 128 -10.69 11.48 22.97
CA SER A 128 -11.96 11.94 23.56
C SER A 128 -11.78 12.90 24.73
N ARG A 129 -10.64 12.84 25.44
CA ARG A 129 -10.33 13.75 26.57
C ARG A 129 -9.58 15.01 26.16
N ASN A 130 -8.82 14.99 25.08
CA ASN A 130 -7.88 16.05 24.71
C ASN A 130 -8.29 16.84 23.47
N ALA A 131 -9.01 16.22 22.53
CA ALA A 131 -9.54 16.93 21.37
C ALA A 131 -10.61 17.93 21.81
N ARG A 132 -10.57 19.13 21.22
CA ARG A 132 -11.50 20.24 21.54
C ARG A 132 -12.58 20.41 20.48
N ALA A 133 -12.84 19.34 19.73
CA ALA A 133 -13.77 19.33 18.61
C ALA A 133 -15.17 18.90 19.04
N SER A 134 -16.17 19.60 18.51
CA SER A 134 -17.57 19.18 18.57
C SER A 134 -17.86 18.07 17.55
N ASP A 135 -19.02 17.44 17.65
CA ASP A 135 -19.48 16.50 16.62
C ASP A 135 -19.71 17.19 15.27
N ALA A 136 -20.02 18.49 15.26
CA ALA A 136 -20.10 19.28 14.03
C ALA A 136 -18.74 19.46 13.36
N ASP A 137 -17.65 19.61 14.14
CA ASP A 137 -16.29 19.69 13.58
C ASP A 137 -15.86 18.36 12.96
N LYS A 138 -16.25 17.23 13.59
CA LYS A 138 -16.02 15.88 13.03
C LYS A 138 -16.75 15.69 11.71
N GLU A 139 -18.01 16.11 11.64
CA GLU A 139 -18.80 16.02 10.40
C GLU A 139 -18.23 16.95 9.31
N ALA A 140 -17.87 18.19 9.67
CA ALA A 140 -17.23 19.12 8.73
C ALA A 140 -15.91 18.57 8.19
N PHE A 141 -15.10 17.91 9.03
CA PHE A 141 -13.89 17.22 8.58
C PHE A 141 -14.20 16.04 7.65
N ARG A 142 -15.20 15.23 7.99
CA ARG A 142 -15.66 14.12 7.14
C ARG A 142 -16.11 14.61 5.77
N GLU A 143 -16.96 15.63 5.71
CA GLU A 143 -17.39 16.26 4.46
C GLU A 143 -16.18 16.80 3.68
N LYS A 144 -15.29 17.54 4.35
CA LYS A 144 -14.07 18.04 3.71
C LYS A 144 -13.28 16.92 3.04
N MET A 145 -13.11 15.78 3.68
CA MET A 145 -12.42 14.63 3.08
C MET A 145 -13.19 14.04 1.90
N GLU A 146 -14.49 13.77 2.06
CA GLU A 146 -15.30 13.13 1.02
C GLU A 146 -15.43 14.00 -0.24
N PHE A 147 -15.43 15.32 -0.10
CA PHE A 147 -15.55 16.27 -1.21
C PHE A 147 -14.22 16.80 -1.74
N TYR A 148 -13.09 16.53 -1.08
CA TYR A 148 -11.79 17.03 -1.52
C TYR A 148 -11.39 16.48 -2.90
N GLY A 149 -11.40 17.35 -3.91
CA GLY A 149 -11.12 16.99 -5.29
C GLY A 149 -12.36 16.72 -6.15
N ARG A 150 -13.58 16.73 -5.59
CA ARG A 150 -14.82 16.56 -6.37
C ARG A 150 -15.23 17.79 -7.18
N ASP A 151 -14.85 18.99 -6.72
CA ASP A 151 -15.21 20.24 -7.39
C ASP A 151 -14.57 20.32 -8.78
N GLU A 152 -15.39 20.18 -9.83
CA GLU A 152 -14.97 20.25 -11.22
C GLU A 152 -14.46 21.63 -11.64
N SER A 153 -14.87 22.70 -10.93
CA SER A 153 -14.41 24.05 -11.21
C SER A 153 -12.96 24.28 -10.77
N ASN A 154 -12.44 23.44 -9.86
CA ASN A 154 -11.06 23.50 -9.40
C ASN A 154 -10.13 22.73 -10.35
N ALA A 155 -9.79 23.36 -11.49
CA ALA A 155 -8.98 22.74 -12.54
C ALA A 155 -7.63 22.20 -12.04
N GLU A 156 -6.96 22.90 -11.13
CA GLU A 156 -5.68 22.47 -10.56
C GLU A 156 -5.81 21.17 -9.77
N LEU A 157 -6.83 21.08 -8.91
CA LEU A 157 -7.05 19.92 -8.06
C LEU A 157 -7.54 18.72 -8.87
N ARG A 158 -8.35 18.94 -9.92
CA ARG A 158 -8.76 17.90 -10.87
C ARG A 158 -7.59 17.37 -11.68
N ALA A 159 -6.71 18.24 -12.17
CA ALA A 159 -5.51 17.83 -12.89
C ALA A 159 -4.55 17.03 -11.99
N LEU A 160 -4.42 17.42 -10.71
CA LEU A 160 -3.63 16.67 -9.74
C LEU A 160 -4.22 15.27 -9.47
N LEU A 161 -5.54 15.16 -9.29
CA LEU A 161 -6.22 13.88 -9.10
C LEU A 161 -6.04 12.98 -10.33
N GLN A 162 -6.24 13.52 -11.54
CA GLN A 162 -6.06 12.77 -12.79
C GLN A 162 -4.62 12.28 -12.95
N LYS A 163 -3.63 13.13 -12.67
CA LYS A 163 -2.21 12.73 -12.69
C LYS A 163 -1.91 11.59 -11.69
N ARG A 164 -2.51 11.64 -10.49
CA ARG A 164 -2.36 10.57 -9.48
C ARG A 164 -2.98 9.26 -9.96
N LYS A 165 -4.18 9.31 -10.55
CA LYS A 165 -4.83 8.17 -11.17
C LYS A 165 -3.96 7.55 -12.27
N GLU A 166 -3.43 8.36 -13.19
CA GLU A 166 -2.57 7.90 -14.28
C GLU A 166 -1.30 7.21 -13.77
N ASN A 167 -0.62 7.80 -12.79
CA ASN A 167 0.57 7.21 -12.17
C ASN A 167 0.29 5.86 -11.50
N ALA A 168 -0.93 5.65 -11.01
CA ALA A 168 -1.38 4.41 -10.39
C ALA A 168 -2.00 3.40 -11.37
N GLY A 169 -2.08 3.72 -12.67
CA GLY A 169 -2.79 2.90 -13.66
C GLY A 169 -4.32 2.90 -13.51
N LEU A 170 -4.87 3.88 -12.80
CA LEU A 170 -6.30 4.09 -12.55
C LEU A 170 -6.88 5.25 -13.39
N GLY A 171 -6.16 5.70 -14.42
CA GLY A 171 -6.51 6.87 -15.25
C GLY A 171 -7.94 6.83 -15.80
N ASP A 172 -8.38 5.65 -16.24
CA ASP A 172 -9.67 5.41 -16.89
C ASP A 172 -10.82 5.14 -15.91
N ARG A 173 -10.58 5.21 -14.60
CA ARG A 173 -11.61 5.00 -13.56
C ARG A 173 -12.41 6.28 -13.31
N ASP A 174 -13.55 6.39 -13.98
CA ASP A 174 -14.48 7.52 -13.82
C ASP A 174 -15.28 7.50 -12.51
N ASP A 175 -15.30 6.38 -11.79
CA ASP A 175 -15.91 6.30 -10.47
C ASP A 175 -15.05 6.97 -9.38
N ILE A 176 -13.75 7.16 -9.63
CA ILE A 176 -12.83 7.85 -8.71
C ILE A 176 -13.00 9.36 -8.87
N GLN A 177 -13.76 9.96 -7.95
CA GLN A 177 -14.16 11.38 -8.03
C GLN A 177 -13.45 12.28 -7.02
N CYS A 178 -12.85 11.73 -5.96
CA CYS A 178 -12.11 12.49 -4.96
C CYS A 178 -10.80 11.81 -4.56
N PHE A 179 -9.97 12.49 -3.76
CA PHE A 179 -8.71 11.90 -3.28
C PHE A 179 -8.92 10.70 -2.36
N VAL A 180 -10.02 10.65 -1.60
CA VAL A 180 -10.35 9.49 -0.77
C VAL A 180 -10.70 8.28 -1.64
N ASP A 181 -11.50 8.46 -2.70
CA ASP A 181 -11.78 7.40 -3.69
C ASP A 181 -10.49 6.87 -4.33
N TYR A 182 -9.58 7.79 -4.67
CA TYR A 182 -8.28 7.42 -5.23
C TYR A 182 -7.46 6.59 -4.24
N ILE A 183 -7.35 7.01 -2.97
CA ILE A 183 -6.57 6.27 -1.96
C ILE A 183 -7.15 4.88 -1.74
N GLU A 184 -8.48 4.74 -1.69
CA GLU A 184 -9.10 3.42 -1.55
C GLU A 184 -8.74 2.52 -2.73
N ALA A 185 -8.91 3.01 -3.96
CA ALA A 185 -8.63 2.25 -5.17
C ALA A 185 -7.14 1.89 -5.32
N ASP A 186 -6.24 2.83 -5.01
CA ASP A 186 -4.78 2.65 -5.06
C ASP A 186 -4.30 1.59 -4.06
N GLU A 187 -4.94 1.53 -2.88
CA GLU A 187 -4.67 0.54 -1.85
C GLU A 187 -5.48 -0.76 -2.01
N GLY A 188 -6.12 -0.96 -3.17
CA GLY A 188 -6.81 -2.20 -3.55
C GLY A 188 -8.19 -2.38 -2.92
N ARG A 189 -8.82 -1.31 -2.44
CA ARG A 189 -10.19 -1.31 -1.89
C ARG A 189 -11.18 -0.78 -2.94
N SER A 190 -12.43 -1.25 -2.88
CA SER A 190 -13.53 -0.90 -3.81
C SER A 190 -14.60 -0.08 -3.12
#